data_AF-A0A1J4PUA4-F1
#
_entry.id   AF-A0A1J4PUA4-F1
#
_cell.length_a   1.000
_cell.length_b   1.000
_cell.length_c   1.000
_cell.angle_alpha   90.00
_cell.angle_beta   90.00
_cell.angle_gamma   90.00
#
_symmetry.space_group_name_H-M   'P 1'
#
loop_
_entity.id
_entity.type
_entity.pdbx_description
1 polymer ?
#
loop_
_entity_poly.entity_id
_entity_poly.type
_entity_poly.pdbx_seq_one_letter_code
_entity_poly.pdbx_strand_id
1 'polypeptide(L)'
;MGVVVALPSDISASYQLRPPGGGEDWRARSDGRTLRPVPVSVTHVTPLKQAAAYDHRARQAAVPVTVHYEDGDTCETMLVLTSTQVELYYMQFDQLIEAEEAAREHELRSGPC
;
A
#
# COMPACT_ATOMS: atom_id res chain seq x y z
N MET A 1 -14.96 23.03 4.84
CA MET A 1 -15.73 22.53 3.69
C MET A 1 -16.29 23.74 2.95
N GLY A 2 -15.86 24.04 1.71
CA GLY A 2 -16.31 25.19 0.90
C GLY A 2 -17.53 24.87 0.04
N VAL A 3 -18.26 25.91 -0.41
CA VAL A 3 -19.35 25.77 -1.38
C VAL A 3 -18.78 25.86 -2.79
N VAL A 4 -19.16 24.93 -3.68
CA VAL A 4 -18.82 24.99 -5.10
C VAL A 4 -19.65 26.11 -5.75
N VAL A 5 -18.97 27.12 -6.31
CA VAL A 5 -19.62 28.29 -6.91
C VAL A 5 -19.58 28.23 -8.44
N ALA A 6 -18.57 27.56 -9.01
CA ALA A 6 -18.53 27.23 -10.43
C ALA A 6 -17.76 25.93 -10.68
N LEU A 7 -18.33 25.09 -11.55
CA LEU A 7 -17.66 23.92 -12.12
C LEU A 7 -17.08 24.28 -13.49
N PRO A 8 -16.01 23.60 -13.93
CA PRO A 8 -15.52 23.72 -15.29
C PRO A 8 -16.62 23.40 -16.30
N SER A 9 -16.68 24.18 -17.36
CA SER A 9 -17.63 24.07 -18.46
C SER A 9 -16.99 24.58 -19.74
N ASP A 10 -17.72 24.51 -20.86
CA ASP A 10 -17.23 25.01 -22.16
C ASP A 10 -16.84 26.50 -22.15
N ILE A 11 -17.31 27.26 -21.14
CA ILE A 11 -17.03 28.69 -20.95
C ILE A 11 -16.13 28.99 -19.74
N SER A 12 -15.73 27.98 -18.95
CA SER A 12 -14.87 28.14 -17.78
C SER A 12 -13.92 26.96 -17.61
N ALA A 13 -12.61 27.23 -17.74
CA ALA A 13 -11.57 26.23 -17.51
C ALA A 13 -11.09 26.20 -16.04
N SER A 14 -11.95 26.54 -15.07
CA SER A 14 -11.55 26.59 -13.66
C SER A 14 -12.64 26.16 -12.68
N TYR A 15 -12.23 25.44 -11.63
CA TYR A 15 -13.02 25.19 -10.42
C TYR A 15 -12.98 26.44 -9.54
N GLN A 16 -14.12 26.85 -8.98
CA GLN A 16 -14.20 27.97 -8.02
C GLN A 16 -14.95 27.55 -6.76
N LEU A 17 -14.32 27.75 -5.60
CA LEU A 17 -14.89 27.45 -4.29
C LEU A 17 -14.92 28.71 -3.42
N ARG A 18 -16.02 28.90 -2.68
CA ARG A 18 -16.13 29.96 -1.68
C ARG A 18 -16.21 29.37 -0.26
N PRO A 19 -15.36 29.81 0.69
CA PRO A 19 -15.46 29.37 2.07
C PRO A 19 -16.79 29.81 2.70
N PRO A 20 -17.45 28.96 3.53
CA PRO A 20 -18.62 29.39 4.28
C PRO A 20 -18.14 30.32 5.41
N GLY A 21 -18.59 31.58 5.41
CA GLY A 21 -18.15 32.61 6.37
C GLY A 21 -17.43 33.81 5.74
N GLY A 22 -17.19 33.78 4.43
CA GLY A 22 -16.46 34.84 3.73
C GLY A 22 -14.94 34.66 3.84
N GLY A 23 -14.25 34.99 2.75
CA GLY A 23 -12.82 34.73 2.56
C GLY A 23 -12.48 34.80 1.08
N GLU A 24 -11.21 34.66 0.74
CA GLU A 24 -10.77 34.63 -0.66
C GLU A 24 -11.38 33.43 -1.39
N ASP A 25 -11.97 33.69 -2.57
CA ASP A 25 -12.46 32.64 -3.45
C ASP A 25 -11.27 31.79 -3.93
N TRP A 26 -11.32 30.48 -3.71
CA TRP A 26 -10.30 29.56 -4.19
C TRP A 26 -10.56 29.21 -5.66
N ARG A 27 -9.51 29.25 -6.48
CA ARG A 27 -9.57 28.89 -7.90
C ARG A 27 -8.49 27.88 -8.27
N ALA A 28 -8.87 26.88 -9.04
CA ALA A 28 -7.93 25.96 -9.68
C ALA A 28 -8.27 25.74 -11.14
N ARG A 29 -7.26 25.54 -11.98
CA ARG A 29 -7.46 25.19 -13.39
C ARG A 29 -8.11 23.80 -13.47
N SER A 30 -9.00 23.64 -14.44
CA SER A 30 -9.70 22.39 -14.70
C SER A 30 -8.83 21.34 -15.39
N ASP A 31 -7.57 21.65 -15.66
CA ASP A 31 -6.62 20.77 -16.34
C ASP A 31 -6.06 19.66 -15.42
N GLY A 32 -6.62 19.51 -14.22
CA GLY A 32 -6.27 18.46 -13.27
C GLY A 32 -4.90 18.62 -12.62
N ARG A 33 -4.06 19.57 -13.05
CA ARG A 33 -2.69 19.75 -12.58
C ARG A 33 -2.58 20.17 -11.11
N THR A 34 -3.64 20.74 -10.56
CA THR A 34 -3.74 21.13 -9.15
C THR A 34 -4.36 20.04 -8.28
N LEU A 35 -4.90 18.97 -8.88
CA LEU A 35 -5.43 17.85 -8.13
C LEU A 35 -4.24 16.99 -7.66
N ARG A 36 -4.15 16.79 -6.34
CA ARG A 36 -3.29 15.73 -5.81
C ARG A 36 -4.09 14.43 -5.85
N PRO A 37 -3.50 13.31 -6.31
CA PRO A 37 -4.14 12.01 -6.18
C PRO A 37 -4.55 11.79 -4.73
N VAL A 38 -5.79 11.35 -4.51
CA VAL A 38 -6.22 10.92 -3.19
C VAL A 38 -5.44 9.63 -2.89
N PRO A 39 -4.67 9.56 -1.79
CA PRO A 39 -3.96 8.35 -1.44
C PRO A 39 -4.96 7.22 -1.21
N VAL A 40 -4.80 6.11 -1.93
CA VAL A 40 -5.58 4.89 -1.73
C VAL A 40 -4.92 4.06 -0.63
N SER A 41 -5.73 3.52 0.27
CA SER A 41 -5.24 2.72 1.39
C SER A 41 -4.62 1.41 0.90
N VAL A 42 -3.51 1.02 1.51
CA VAL A 42 -2.91 -0.31 1.34
C VAL A 42 -3.72 -1.32 2.15
N THR A 43 -4.11 -2.44 1.55
CA THR A 43 -4.82 -3.53 2.22
C THR A 43 -3.86 -4.58 2.77
N HIS A 44 -2.95 -5.06 1.92
CA HIS A 44 -1.96 -6.08 2.30
C HIS A 44 -0.78 -6.08 1.32
N VAL A 45 0.26 -6.86 1.68
CA VAL A 45 1.50 -7.00 0.91
C VAL A 45 1.80 -8.48 0.76
N THR A 46 2.17 -8.91 -0.45
CA THR A 46 2.52 -10.30 -0.75
C THR A 46 3.95 -10.41 -1.28
N PRO A 47 4.80 -11.33 -0.77
CA PRO A 47 6.11 -11.59 -1.35
C PRO A 47 6.01 -12.08 -2.80
N LEU A 48 6.88 -11.58 -3.67
CA LEU A 48 7.06 -12.11 -5.02
C LEU A 48 7.91 -13.38 -4.96
N LYS A 49 7.72 -14.28 -5.94
CA LYS A 49 8.58 -15.47 -6.13
C LYS A 49 9.93 -15.10 -6.75
N GLN A 50 10.63 -14.15 -6.14
CA GLN A 50 11.94 -13.66 -6.56
C GLN A 50 12.88 -13.70 -5.36
N ALA A 51 14.17 -13.89 -5.63
CA ALA A 51 15.18 -13.96 -4.58
C ALA A 51 15.32 -12.61 -3.86
N ALA A 52 15.46 -12.66 -2.54
CA ALA A 52 15.85 -11.49 -1.77
C ALA A 52 17.29 -11.08 -2.10
N ALA A 53 17.54 -9.77 -2.13
CA ALA A 53 18.88 -9.22 -2.30
C ALA A 53 19.40 -8.68 -0.97
N TYR A 54 20.71 -8.77 -0.72
CA TYR A 54 21.34 -8.13 0.43
C TYR A 54 22.28 -7.02 -0.05
N ASP A 55 22.00 -5.79 0.37
CA ASP A 55 22.90 -4.65 0.18
C ASP A 55 23.83 -4.51 1.38
N HIS A 56 25.09 -4.88 1.17
CA HIS A 56 26.13 -4.78 2.17
C HIS A 56 26.46 -3.34 2.57
N ARG A 57 26.35 -2.37 1.65
CA ARG A 57 26.66 -0.96 1.93
C ARG A 57 25.60 -0.33 2.82
N ALA A 58 24.34 -0.63 2.56
CA ALA A 58 23.21 -0.18 3.37
C ALA A 58 22.96 -1.05 4.62
N ARG A 59 23.58 -2.24 4.69
CA ARG A 59 23.32 -3.27 5.72
C ARG A 59 21.84 -3.65 5.79
N GLN A 60 21.22 -3.81 4.62
CA GLN A 60 19.79 -4.08 4.49
C GLN A 60 19.54 -5.22 3.51
N ALA A 61 18.52 -6.03 3.77
CA ALA A 61 17.95 -6.94 2.81
C ALA A 61 16.77 -6.27 2.10
N ALA A 62 16.56 -6.63 0.84
CA ALA A 62 15.43 -6.20 0.04
C ALA A 62 14.71 -7.44 -0.48
N VAL A 63 13.43 -7.57 -0.12
CA VAL A 63 12.56 -8.65 -0.58
C VAL A 63 11.56 -8.07 -1.58
N PRO A 64 11.52 -8.55 -2.84
CA PRO A 64 10.53 -8.09 -3.80
C PRO A 64 9.11 -8.45 -3.34
N VAL A 65 8.19 -7.48 -3.39
CA VAL A 65 6.80 -7.62 -2.93
C VAL A 65 5.82 -6.95 -3.89
N THR A 66 4.56 -7.36 -3.82
CA THR A 66 3.40 -6.66 -4.40
C THR A 66 2.59 -6.02 -3.28
N VAL A 67 2.34 -4.73 -3.39
CA VAL A 67 1.40 -3.98 -2.52
C VAL A 67 0.03 -3.99 -3.18
N HIS A 68 -1.00 -4.31 -2.41
CA HIS A 68 -2.39 -4.35 -2.87
C HIS A 68 -3.17 -3.19 -2.26
N TYR A 69 -3.91 -2.47 -3.09
CA TYR A 69 -4.69 -1.30 -2.68
C TYR A 69 -6.18 -1.62 -2.60
N GLU A 70 -6.93 -0.78 -1.88
CA GLU A 70 -8.37 -0.97 -1.65
C GLU A 70 -9.22 -0.88 -2.92
N ASP A 71 -8.75 -0.15 -3.93
CA ASP A 71 -9.38 -0.03 -5.25
C ASP A 71 -9.10 -1.23 -6.18
N GLY A 72 -8.31 -2.21 -5.72
CA GLY A 72 -7.90 -3.38 -6.48
C GLY A 72 -6.64 -3.19 -7.30
N ASP A 73 -6.03 -2.00 -7.30
CA ASP A 73 -4.74 -1.79 -7.95
C ASP A 73 -3.61 -2.49 -7.18
N THR A 74 -2.50 -2.72 -7.90
CA THR A 74 -1.30 -3.31 -7.32
C THR A 74 -0.03 -2.58 -7.76
N CYS A 75 1.00 -2.64 -6.92
CA CYS A 75 2.31 -2.05 -7.21
C CYS A 75 3.43 -2.99 -6.74
N GLU A 76 4.37 -3.29 -7.64
CA GLU A 76 5.59 -4.03 -7.29
C GLU A 76 6.64 -3.09 -6.67
N THR A 77 7.26 -3.52 -5.58
CA THR A 77 8.29 -2.75 -4.85
C THR A 77 9.18 -3.67 -4.02
N MET A 78 10.06 -3.08 -3.21
CA MET A 78 10.97 -3.78 -2.30
C MET A 78 10.57 -3.54 -0.84
N LEU A 79 10.37 -4.62 -0.09
CA LEU A 79 10.36 -4.60 1.37
C LEU A 79 11.80 -4.55 1.86
N VAL A 80 12.19 -3.42 2.44
CA VAL A 80 13.54 -3.21 2.97
C VAL A 80 13.58 -3.58 4.45
N LEU A 81 14.48 -4.50 4.79
CA LEU A 81 14.67 -5.04 6.13
C LEU A 81 16.09 -4.76 6.61
N THR A 82 16.21 -4.30 7.84
CA THR A 82 17.50 -4.28 8.56
C THR A 82 17.96 -5.70 8.89
N SER A 83 19.26 -5.88 9.16
CA SER A 83 19.79 -7.19 9.59
C SER A 83 19.06 -7.76 10.82
N THR A 84 18.74 -6.93 11.82
CA THR A 84 18.00 -7.39 13.00
C THR A 84 16.59 -7.86 12.66
N GLN A 85 15.91 -7.20 11.71
CA GLN A 85 14.58 -7.65 11.26
C GLN A 85 14.68 -8.96 10.46
N VAL A 86 15.74 -9.16 9.69
CA VAL A 86 15.98 -10.45 9.00
C VAL A 86 16.12 -11.59 10.01
N GLU A 87 16.90 -11.40 11.07
CA GLU A 87 17.06 -12.41 12.14
C GLU A 87 15.73 -12.69 12.86
N LEU A 88 14.96 -11.64 13.18
CA LEU A 88 13.66 -11.79 13.80
C LEU A 88 12.68 -12.58 12.92
N TYR A 89 12.60 -12.23 11.63
CA TYR A 89 11.69 -12.92 10.71
C TYR A 89 12.12 -14.35 10.42
N TYR A 90 13.42 -14.65 10.41
CA TYR A 90 13.89 -16.03 10.34
C TYR A 90 13.28 -16.89 11.45
N MET A 91 13.35 -16.43 12.70
CA MET A 91 12.77 -17.16 13.84
C MET A 91 11.24 -17.27 13.76
N GLN A 92 10.56 -16.21 13.33
CA GLN A 92 9.10 -16.22 13.21
C GLN A 92 8.63 -17.16 12.09
N PHE A 93 9.32 -17.18 10.95
CA PHE A 93 8.99 -18.08 9.85
C PHE A 93 9.26 -19.53 10.21
N ASP A 94 10.34 -19.83 10.94
CA ASP A 94 10.62 -21.18 11.45
C ASP A 94 9.45 -21.70 12.31
N GLN A 95 8.96 -20.89 13.26
CA GLN A 95 7.80 -21.24 14.09
C GLN A 95 6.51 -21.43 13.28
N LEU A 96 6.30 -20.62 12.23
CA LEU A 96 5.12 -20.75 11.36
C LEU A 96 5.18 -22.03 10.52
N ILE A 97 6.36 -22.43 10.07
CA ILE A 97 6.58 -23.70 9.36
C ILE A 97 6.30 -24.87 10.30
N GLU A 98 6.86 -24.86 11.51
CA GLU A 98 6.57 -25.91 12.51
C GLU A 98 5.07 -26.01 12.82
N ALA A 99 4.38 -24.88 12.93
CA ALA A 99 2.93 -24.84 13.17
C ALA A 99 2.13 -25.42 11.99
N GLU A 100 2.53 -25.14 10.75
CA GLU A 100 1.93 -25.72 9.54
C GLU A 100 2.10 -27.25 9.52
N GLU A 101 3.31 -27.73 9.81
CA GLU A 101 3.62 -29.16 9.84
C GLU A 101 2.79 -29.89 10.90
N ALA A 102 2.68 -29.33 12.11
CA ALA A 102 1.87 -29.88 13.18
C ALA A 102 0.36 -29.91 12.81
N ALA A 103 -0.15 -28.86 12.16
CA ALA A 103 -1.53 -28.82 11.68
C ALA A 103 -1.78 -29.91 10.63
N ARG A 104 -0.86 -30.07 9.67
CA ARG A 104 -0.94 -31.11 8.63
C ARG A 104 -0.92 -32.52 9.21
N GLU A 105 -0.06 -32.79 10.19
CA GLU A 105 -0.03 -34.08 10.89
C GLU A 105 -1.31 -34.35 11.66
N HIS A 106 -1.89 -33.33 12.31
CA HIS A 106 -3.16 -33.45 12.99
C HIS A 106 -4.28 -33.80 12.01
N GLU A 107 -4.38 -33.13 10.86
CA GLU A 107 -5.37 -33.44 9.82
C GLU A 107 -5.23 -34.87 9.28
N LEU A 108 -4.01 -35.34 9.05
CA LEU A 108 -3.74 -36.72 8.59
C LEU A 108 -4.11 -37.78 9.65
N ARG A 109 -3.94 -37.47 10.94
CA ARG A 109 -4.32 -38.36 12.06
C ARG A 109 -5.82 -38.29 12.38
N SER A 110 -6.49 -37.21 12.00
CA SER A 110 -7.92 -36.96 12.22
C SER A 110 -8.79 -37.38 11.02
N GLY A 111 -8.33 -38.33 10.20
CA GLY A 111 -8.94 -38.71 8.92
C GLY A 111 -10.47 -38.85 8.94
N PRO A 112 -11.13 -38.66 7.79
CA PRO A 112 -12.58 -38.43 7.73
C PRO A 112 -13.34 -39.60 8.35
N CYS A 113 -14.25 -39.27 9.28
CA CYS A 113 -15.28 -40.21 9.76
C CYS A 113 -16.11 -40.75 8.59
#